data_AF-A0AAN4ZBG5-F1
#
_entry.id   AF-A0AAN4ZBG5-F1
#
_cell.length_a   1.000
_cell.length_b   1.000
_cell.length_c   1.000
_cell.angle_alpha   90.00
_cell.angle_beta   90.00
_cell.angle_gamma   90.00
#
_symmetry.space_group_name_H-M   'P 1'
#
loop_
_entity.id
_entity.type
_entity.pdbx_description
1 polymer ?
#
loop_
_entity_poly.entity_id
_entity_poly.type
_entity_poly.pdbx_seq_one_letter_code
_entity_poly.pdbx_strand_id
1 'polypeptide(L)'
;NGSAMVFSSYPAPHLQSSDYGPFIDQFVGTAVLAFMICVIADERNEIPKYLQPLMIGLSVVMIGTCFAANLGYPINPARDLGPRIFSGLIYGIGVFSTPSAYFWLAPVIGPMFGAPVGGWVYYFVFGFHLPPKSGDIYRIIHNYEMNELK
;
A
#
# COMPACT_ATOMS: atom_id res chain seq x y z
N ASN A 1 14.74 -3.13 25.10
CA ASN A 1 13.37 -2.61 24.84
C ASN A 1 12.61 -3.54 23.90
N GLY A 2 12.18 -4.72 24.36
CA GLY A 2 11.50 -5.71 23.52
C GLY A 2 10.06 -5.34 23.12
N SER A 3 9.41 -4.43 23.85
CA SER A 3 8.01 -4.03 23.58
C SER A 3 7.84 -2.97 22.49
N ALA A 4 8.91 -2.35 22.00
CA ALA A 4 8.82 -1.32 20.94
C ALA A 4 8.25 -1.89 19.62
N MET A 5 8.37 -3.21 19.41
CA MET A 5 7.82 -3.93 18.27
C MET A 5 6.28 -3.99 18.23
N VAL A 6 5.61 -3.69 19.35
CA VAL A 6 4.14 -3.56 19.38
C VAL A 6 3.69 -2.33 18.58
N PHE A 7 4.50 -1.28 18.58
CA PHE A 7 4.19 -0.01 17.94
C PHE A 7 4.66 0.03 16.48
N SER A 8 5.87 -0.45 16.22
CA SER A 8 6.54 -0.31 14.93
C SER A 8 7.19 -1.61 14.50
N SER A 9 7.48 -1.73 13.22
CA SER A 9 7.90 -2.99 12.60
C SER A 9 9.42 -3.08 12.54
N TYR A 10 9.97 -4.28 12.75
CA TYR A 10 11.42 -4.51 12.77
C TYR A 10 11.74 -5.71 11.87
N PRO A 11 12.83 -5.67 11.09
CA PRO A 11 13.17 -6.75 10.18
C PRO A 11 13.54 -7.98 10.98
N ALA A 12 13.09 -9.14 10.49
CA ALA A 12 13.49 -10.42 11.01
C ALA A 12 15.01 -10.65 10.84
N PRO A 13 15.64 -11.49 11.69
CA PRO A 13 17.10 -11.64 11.71
C PRO A 13 17.75 -11.92 10.35
N HIS A 14 17.08 -12.66 9.46
CA HIS A 14 17.59 -12.99 8.13
C HIS A 14 17.61 -11.80 7.15
N LEU A 15 16.95 -10.68 7.48
CA LEU A 15 16.94 -9.44 6.70
C LEU A 15 17.71 -8.30 7.38
N GLN A 16 18.33 -8.54 8.54
CA GLN A 16 19.08 -7.50 9.27
C GLN A 16 20.47 -7.24 8.69
N SER A 17 20.99 -8.15 7.87
CA SER A 17 22.32 -8.03 7.25
C SER A 17 22.37 -7.06 6.07
N SER A 18 21.21 -6.62 5.55
CA SER A 18 21.11 -5.72 4.39
C SER A 18 19.80 -4.93 4.42
N ASP A 19 19.87 -3.62 4.22
CA ASP A 19 18.70 -2.74 4.20
C ASP A 19 17.86 -2.88 2.90
N TYR A 20 18.40 -3.50 1.85
CA TYR A 20 17.69 -3.69 0.58
C TYR A 20 16.56 -4.70 0.69
N GLY A 21 16.72 -5.75 1.50
CA GLY A 21 15.71 -6.80 1.68
C GLY A 21 14.40 -6.24 2.24
N PRO A 22 14.42 -5.55 3.41
CA PRO A 22 13.26 -4.88 3.97
C PRO A 22 12.62 -3.87 3.01
N PHE A 23 13.42 -3.14 2.22
CA PHE A 23 12.89 -2.22 1.23
C PHE A 23 12.09 -2.93 0.13
N ILE A 24 12.66 -3.97 -0.49
CA ILE A 24 12.00 -4.76 -1.54
C ILE A 24 10.72 -5.40 -1.00
N ASP A 25 10.77 -5.95 0.21
CA ASP A 25 9.63 -6.52 0.90
C ASP A 25 8.46 -5.53 1.00
N GLN A 26 8.72 -4.30 1.46
CA GLN A 26 7.69 -3.27 1.59
C GLN A 26 7.22 -2.70 0.25
N PHE A 27 8.14 -2.57 -0.71
CA PHE A 27 7.79 -2.15 -2.06
C PHE A 27 6.80 -3.14 -2.71
N VAL A 28 7.12 -4.44 -2.68
CA VAL A 28 6.29 -5.48 -3.29
C VAL A 28 4.96 -5.63 -2.54
N GLY A 29 4.99 -5.70 -1.20
CA GLY A 29 3.79 -5.82 -0.39
C GLY A 29 2.80 -4.66 -0.63
N THR A 30 3.30 -3.42 -0.68
CA THR A 30 2.44 -2.27 -0.97
C THR A 30 2.00 -2.22 -2.44
N ALA A 31 2.83 -2.62 -3.39
CA ALA A 31 2.42 -2.71 -4.79
C ALA A 31 1.24 -3.68 -4.98
N VAL A 32 1.30 -4.85 -4.32
CA VAL A 32 0.19 -5.81 -4.29
C VAL A 32 -1.04 -5.20 -3.63
N LEU A 33 -0.91 -4.52 -2.49
CA LEU A 33 -2.04 -3.86 -1.83
C LEU A 33 -2.70 -2.82 -2.75
N ALA A 34 -1.92 -1.93 -3.35
CA ALA A 34 -2.44 -0.86 -4.21
C ALA A 34 -3.10 -1.43 -5.47
N PHE A 35 -2.50 -2.45 -6.09
CA PHE A 35 -3.10 -3.19 -7.19
C PHE A 35 -4.48 -3.75 -6.81
N MET A 36 -4.57 -4.45 -5.67
CA MET A 36 -5.84 -5.03 -5.19
C MET A 36 -6.88 -3.94 -4.88
N ILE A 37 -6.48 -2.82 -4.27
CA ILE A 37 -7.36 -1.68 -4.04
C ILE A 37 -7.89 -1.15 -5.36
N CYS A 38 -7.05 -0.99 -6.39
CA CYS A 38 -7.51 -0.53 -7.69
C CYS A 38 -8.50 -1.50 -8.34
N VAL A 39 -8.26 -2.82 -8.26
CA VAL A 39 -9.22 -3.83 -8.73
C VAL A 39 -10.54 -3.70 -7.98
N ILE A 40 -10.51 -3.59 -6.65
CA ILE A 40 -11.70 -3.59 -5.79
C ILE A 40 -12.51 -2.30 -5.91
N ALA A 41 -11.83 -1.16 -6.00
CA ALA A 41 -12.46 0.16 -5.95
C ALA A 41 -12.90 0.68 -7.32
N ASP A 42 -12.40 0.12 -8.42
CA ASP A 42 -12.84 0.52 -9.76
C ASP A 42 -14.25 -0.01 -10.04
N GLU A 43 -15.21 0.91 -10.14
CA GLU A 43 -16.62 0.62 -10.40
C GLU A 43 -16.85 -0.18 -11.69
N ARG A 44 -15.89 -0.15 -12.64
CA ARG A 44 -15.95 -0.93 -13.88
C ARG A 44 -15.80 -2.44 -13.66
N ASN A 45 -15.27 -2.85 -12.51
CA ASN A 45 -15.16 -4.26 -12.12
C ASN A 45 -16.41 -4.80 -11.41
N GLU A 46 -17.46 -3.97 -11.26
CA GLU A 46 -18.78 -4.35 -10.74
C GLU A 46 -18.77 -5.01 -9.34
N ILE A 47 -17.73 -4.76 -8.55
CA ILE A 47 -17.64 -5.26 -7.17
C ILE A 47 -18.62 -4.47 -6.27
N PRO A 48 -19.55 -5.13 -5.56
CA PRO A 48 -20.52 -4.45 -4.72
C PRO A 48 -19.86 -3.60 -3.62
N LYS A 49 -20.29 -2.33 -3.49
CA LYS A 49 -19.68 -1.35 -2.56
C LYS A 49 -19.63 -1.81 -1.10
N TYR A 50 -20.64 -2.56 -0.66
CA TYR A 50 -20.70 -3.10 0.71
C TYR A 50 -19.65 -4.20 0.97
N LEU A 51 -19.14 -4.85 -0.08
CA LEU A 51 -18.14 -5.93 0.03
C LEU A 51 -16.70 -5.41 -0.06
N GLN A 52 -16.50 -4.21 -0.61
CA GLN A 52 -15.17 -3.63 -0.82
C GLN A 52 -14.32 -3.56 0.46
N PRO A 53 -14.84 -3.10 1.63
CA PRO A 53 -14.03 -3.06 2.85
C PRO A 53 -13.57 -4.44 3.31
N LEU A 54 -14.43 -5.46 3.17
CA LEU A 54 -14.09 -6.84 3.50
C LEU A 54 -12.98 -7.37 2.59
N MET A 55 -13.09 -7.15 1.27
CA MET A 55 -12.07 -7.60 0.32
C MET A 55 -10.72 -6.90 0.50
N ILE A 56 -10.73 -5.60 0.81
CA ILE A 56 -9.51 -4.85 1.14
C ILE A 56 -8.91 -5.41 2.44
N GLY A 57 -9.73 -5.67 3.46
CA GLY A 57 -9.28 -6.29 4.71
C GLY A 57 -8.66 -7.68 4.49
N LEU A 58 -9.31 -8.53 3.67
CA LEU A 58 -8.77 -9.83 3.29
C LEU A 58 -7.47 -9.73 2.48
N SER A 59 -7.33 -8.69 1.65
CA SER A 59 -6.07 -8.41 0.94
C SER A 59 -4.94 -8.08 1.93
N VAL A 60 -5.22 -7.28 2.97
CA VAL A 60 -4.26 -7.02 4.05
C VAL A 60 -3.93 -8.29 4.83
N VAL A 61 -4.91 -9.16 5.11
CA VAL A 61 -4.66 -10.46 5.76
C VAL A 61 -3.77 -11.36 4.90
N MET A 62 -4.02 -11.45 3.60
CA MET A 62 -3.21 -12.21 2.66
C MET A 62 -1.76 -11.69 2.61
N ILE A 63 -1.58 -10.37 2.55
CA ILE A 63 -0.24 -9.77 2.60
C ILE A 63 0.40 -10.06 3.95
N GLY A 64 -0.36 -10.00 5.04
CA GLY A 64 0.11 -10.37 6.37
C GLY A 64 0.61 -11.80 6.44
N THR A 65 -0.14 -12.78 5.92
CA THR A 65 0.30 -14.18 5.96
C THR A 65 1.50 -14.46 5.05
N CYS A 66 1.66 -13.73 3.94
CA CYS A 66 2.79 -13.91 3.02
C CYS A 66 4.07 -13.15 3.42
N PHE A 67 3.95 -11.96 4.01
CA PHE A 67 5.08 -11.02 4.24
C PHE A 67 5.37 -10.76 5.73
N ALA A 68 4.57 -11.27 6.67
CA ALA A 68 4.80 -11.01 8.11
C ALA A 68 6.15 -11.49 8.64
N ALA A 69 6.65 -12.62 8.13
CA ALA A 69 7.91 -13.18 8.59
C ALA A 69 9.13 -12.31 8.23
N ASN A 70 8.98 -11.33 7.33
CA ASN A 70 10.06 -10.45 6.88
C ASN A 70 10.14 -9.18 7.74
N LEU A 71 9.36 -8.14 7.39
CA LEU A 71 9.31 -6.87 8.12
C LEU A 71 7.98 -6.67 8.86
N GLY A 72 7.09 -7.67 8.91
CA GLY A 72 5.79 -7.50 9.58
C GLY A 72 4.76 -6.68 8.80
N TYR A 73 4.88 -6.64 7.46
CA TYR A 73 3.93 -6.02 6.52
C TYR A 73 3.39 -4.62 6.89
N PRO A 74 4.22 -3.63 7.30
CA PRO A 74 3.69 -2.30 7.58
C PRO A 74 2.90 -1.68 6.43
N ILE A 75 3.38 -1.82 5.18
CA ILE A 75 2.73 -1.47 3.89
C ILE A 75 2.09 -0.07 3.78
N ASN A 76 2.27 0.77 4.79
CA ASN A 76 1.70 2.10 4.96
C ASN A 76 2.66 2.92 5.85
N PRO A 77 3.19 4.07 5.36
CA PRO A 77 4.10 4.91 6.13
C PRO A 77 3.54 5.38 7.46
N ALA A 78 2.25 5.73 7.52
CA ALA A 78 1.60 6.22 8.73
C ALA A 78 1.46 5.14 9.81
N ARG A 79 1.28 3.87 9.40
CA ARG A 79 1.16 2.72 10.30
C ARG A 79 2.46 2.39 11.04
N ASP A 80 3.59 2.82 10.50
CA ASP A 80 4.90 2.59 11.11
C ASP A 80 5.53 3.86 11.71
N LEU A 81 5.62 4.94 10.93
CA LEU A 81 6.35 6.14 11.33
C LEU A 81 5.74 6.86 12.55
N GLY A 82 4.41 7.01 12.58
CA GLY A 82 3.72 7.66 13.70
C GLY A 82 3.94 6.92 15.03
N PRO A 83 3.57 5.63 15.11
CA PRO A 83 3.87 4.80 16.28
C PRO A 83 5.36 4.69 16.61
N ARG A 84 6.26 4.71 15.61
CA ARG A 84 7.71 4.70 15.83
C ARG A 84 8.18 5.98 16.50
N ILE A 85 7.73 7.15 16.06
CA ILE A 85 8.02 8.44 16.72
C ILE A 85 7.55 8.39 18.18
N PHE A 86 6.32 7.93 18.43
CA PHE A 86 5.82 7.74 19.79
C PHE A 86 6.70 6.79 20.62
N SER A 87 7.10 5.66 20.04
CA SER A 87 8.01 4.72 20.69
C SER A 87 9.39 5.33 20.96
N GLY A 88 9.86 6.25 20.12
CA GLY A 88 11.12 6.98 20.31
C GLY A 88 11.06 7.96 21.49
N LEU A 89 9.89 8.54 21.75
CA LEU A 89 9.67 9.41 22.92
C LEU A 89 9.68 8.62 24.24
N ILE A 90 9.20 7.37 24.23
CA ILE A 90 9.09 6.53 25.43
C ILE A 90 10.35 5.71 25.68
N TYR A 91 10.89 5.08 24.62
CA TYR A 91 11.96 4.09 24.70
C TYR A 91 13.32 4.62 24.21
N GLY A 92 13.37 5.86 23.72
CA GLY A 92 14.57 6.51 23.19
C GLY A 92 14.80 6.29 21.69
N ILE A 93 15.77 7.02 21.14
CA ILE A 93 16.02 7.09 19.68
C ILE A 93 16.51 5.77 19.05
N GLY A 94 16.87 4.77 19.86
CA GLY A 94 17.31 3.45 19.39
C GLY A 94 16.31 2.75 18.46
N VAL A 95 15.02 3.11 18.53
CA VAL A 95 13.97 2.63 17.62
C VAL A 95 14.16 3.04 16.15
N PHE A 96 15.08 3.97 15.87
CA PHE A 96 15.45 4.41 14.51
C PHE A 96 16.83 3.90 14.07
N SER A 97 17.61 3.28 14.96
CA SER A 97 19.00 2.89 14.67
C SER A 97 19.31 1.41 14.91
N THR A 98 18.36 0.66 15.47
CA THR A 98 18.50 -0.79 15.74
C THR A 98 17.40 -1.55 15.00
N PRO A 99 17.72 -2.52 14.13
CA PRO A 99 19.03 -3.18 13.98
C PRO A 99 20.01 -2.53 13.00
N SER A 100 19.56 -1.59 12.16
CA SER A 100 20.41 -0.83 11.22
C SER A 100 20.08 0.67 11.32
N ALA A 101 20.93 1.54 10.77
CA ALA A 101 20.65 2.98 10.71
C ALA A 101 19.51 3.34 9.74
N TYR A 102 19.22 2.48 8.76
CA TYR A 102 18.31 2.80 7.66
C TYR A 102 17.04 1.94 7.57
N PHE A 103 16.92 0.87 8.37
CA PHE A 103 15.78 -0.05 8.26
C PHE A 103 14.41 0.64 8.40
N TRP A 104 14.32 1.70 9.21
CA TRP A 104 13.07 2.44 9.45
C TRP A 104 12.60 3.21 8.21
N LEU A 105 13.47 3.41 7.21
CA LEU A 105 13.09 3.99 5.93
C LEU A 105 12.33 3.00 5.04
N ALA A 106 12.56 1.69 5.19
CA ALA A 106 11.86 0.69 4.40
C ALA A 106 10.32 0.80 4.47
N PRO A 107 9.67 0.90 5.65
CA PRO A 107 8.22 1.07 5.76
C PRO A 107 7.72 2.47 5.35
N VAL A 108 8.60 3.41 5.05
CA VAL A 108 8.23 4.76 4.58
C VAL A 108 8.39 4.83 3.07
N ILE A 109 9.59 4.57 2.57
CA ILE A 109 9.97 4.72 1.16
C ILE A 109 9.38 3.57 0.34
N GLY A 110 9.44 2.33 0.83
CA GLY A 110 8.90 1.15 0.12
C GLY A 110 7.45 1.37 -0.31
N PRO A 111 6.54 1.73 0.62
CA PRO A 111 5.15 2.00 0.26
C PRO A 111 4.94 3.20 -0.68
N MET A 112 5.74 4.27 -0.54
CA MET A 112 5.63 5.46 -1.39
C MET A 112 5.91 5.17 -2.87
N PHE A 113 6.80 4.22 -3.16
CA PHE A 113 7.09 3.80 -4.54
C PHE A 113 6.29 2.56 -4.96
N GLY A 114 6.00 1.65 -4.02
CA GLY A 114 5.22 0.44 -4.28
C GLY A 114 3.78 0.76 -4.70
N ALA A 115 3.12 1.69 -4.01
CA ALA A 115 1.71 2.00 -4.30
C ALA A 115 1.48 2.55 -5.73
N PRO A 116 2.23 3.56 -6.23
CA PRO A 116 2.13 4.00 -7.61
C PRO A 116 2.38 2.88 -8.62
N VAL A 117 3.39 2.03 -8.37
CA VAL A 117 3.70 0.91 -9.25
C VAL A 117 2.55 -0.09 -9.30
N GLY A 118 1.96 -0.45 -8.15
CA GLY A 118 0.77 -1.32 -8.10
C GLY A 118 -0.42 -0.75 -8.88
N GLY A 119 -0.66 0.56 -8.75
CA GLY A 119 -1.71 1.26 -9.51
C GLY A 119 -1.44 1.27 -11.02
N TRP A 120 -0.19 1.48 -11.44
CA TRP A 120 0.19 1.41 -12.86
C TRP A 120 0.07 -0.01 -13.42
N VAL A 121 0.47 -1.03 -12.67
CA VAL A 121 0.27 -2.43 -13.06
C VAL A 121 -1.21 -2.70 -13.28
N TYR A 122 -2.08 -2.27 -12.36
CA TYR A 122 -3.53 -2.37 -12.55
C TYR A 122 -3.98 -1.65 -13.83
N TYR A 123 -3.54 -0.41 -14.02
CA TYR A 123 -3.93 0.40 -15.16
C TYR A 123 -3.58 -0.28 -16.49
N PHE A 124 -2.34 -0.77 -16.65
CA PHE A 124 -1.93 -1.40 -17.91
C PHE A 124 -2.55 -2.78 -18.14
N VAL A 125 -2.74 -3.58 -17.09
CA VAL A 125 -3.26 -4.95 -17.23
C VAL A 125 -4.78 -4.96 -17.36
N PHE A 126 -5.49 -4.18 -16.54
CA PHE A 126 -6.95 -4.16 -16.50
C PHE A 126 -7.52 -2.82 -16.95
N GLY A 127 -7.08 -1.72 -16.34
CA GLY A 127 -7.71 -0.41 -16.50
C GLY A 127 -7.79 0.08 -17.95
N PHE A 128 -6.82 -0.29 -18.79
CA PHE A 128 -6.73 0.05 -20.21
C PHE A 128 -7.67 -0.79 -21.09
N HIS A 129 -8.07 -1.96 -20.61
CA HIS A 129 -8.91 -2.91 -21.35
C HIS A 129 -10.39 -2.85 -20.94
N LEU A 130 -10.72 -2.12 -19.88
CA LEU A 130 -12.09 -1.95 -19.41
C LEU A 130 -12.79 -0.81 -20.14
N PRO A 131 -14.08 -0.97 -20.49
CA PRO A 131 -14.85 0.09 -21.13
C PRO A 131 -14.92 1.34 -20.23
N PRO A 132 -15.14 2.54 -20.82
CA PRO A 132 -15.32 3.77 -20.05
C PRO A 132 -16.44 3.62 -19.03
N LYS A 133 -16.35 4.34 -17.91
CA LYS A 133 -17.46 4.36 -16.95
C LYS A 133 -18.70 4.93 -17.62
N SER A 134 -19.85 4.35 -17.31
CA SER A 134 -21.14 4.80 -17.86
C SER A 134 -21.36 6.31 -17.69
N GLY A 135 -20.99 6.87 -16.53
CA GLY A 135 -21.05 8.32 -16.27
C GLY A 135 -20.16 9.19 -17.17
N ASP A 136 -19.04 8.67 -17.66
CA ASP A 136 -18.16 9.39 -18.59
C ASP A 136 -18.78 9.45 -19.99
N ILE A 137 -19.45 8.37 -20.42
CA ILE A 137 -20.17 8.33 -21.70
C ILE A 137 -21.30 9.38 -21.71
N TYR A 138 -22.11 9.44 -20.64
CA TYR A 138 -23.17 10.45 -20.52
C TYR A 138 -22.61 11.88 -20.56
N ARG A 139 -21.48 12.14 -19.89
CA ARG A 139 -20.83 13.46 -19.95
C ARG A 139 -20.35 13.82 -21.36
N ILE A 140 -19.77 12.87 -22.09
CA ILE A 140 -19.30 13.10 -23.47
C ILE A 140 -20.49 13.44 -24.37
N ILE A 141 -21.56 12.65 -24.32
CA ILE A 141 -22.77 12.88 -25.12
C ILE A 141 -23.42 14.22 -24.77
N HIS A 142 -23.62 14.49 -23.47
CA HIS A 142 -24.23 15.74 -23.02
C HIS A 142 -23.40 16.97 -23.44
N ASN A 143 -22.06 16.90 -23.35
CA ASN A 143 -21.20 17.99 -23.80
C ASN A 143 -21.23 18.18 -25.32
N TYR A 144 -21.36 17.09 -26.08
CA TYR A 144 -21.51 17.14 -27.53
C TYR A 144 -22.84 17.81 -27.92
N GLU A 145 -23.96 17.37 -27.36
CA GLU A 145 -25.28 17.97 -27.59
C GLU A 145 -25.31 19.46 -27.23
N MET A 146 -24.72 19.85 -26.10
CA MET A 146 -24.65 21.26 -25.67
C MET A 146 -23.76 22.14 -26.55
N ASN A 147 -22.85 21.56 -27.34
CA ASN A 147 -22.01 22.28 -28.28
C ASN A 147 -22.65 22.39 -29.67
N GLU A 148 -23.45 21.41 -30.09
CA GLU A 148 -24.26 21.48 -31.33
C GLU A 148 -25.42 22.49 -31.21
N LEU A 149 -25.84 22.81 -29.99
CA LEU A 149 -26.89 23.81 -29.71
C LEU A 149 -26.39 25.26 -29.61
N LYS A 150 -25.08 25.52 -29.79
CA LYS A 150 -24.47 26.86 -29.75
C LYS A 150 -24.08 27.34 -31.14
#